data_AF-A0A7W0SJQ7-F1
#
_entry.id   AF-A0A7W0SJQ7-F1
#
_cell.length_a   1.000
_cell.length_b   1.000
_cell.length_c   1.000
_cell.angle_alpha   90.00
_cell.angle_beta   90.00
_cell.angle_gamma   90.00
#
_symmetry.space_group_name_H-M   'P 1'
#
loop_
_entity.id
_entity.type
_entity.pdbx_description
1 polymer ?
#
loop_
_entity_poly.entity_id
_entity_poly.type
_entity_poly.pdbx_seq_one_letter_code
_entity_poly.pdbx_strand_id
1 'polypeptide(L)'
;MHAGSIGERETYATEIDGLWSVLSLPLARLDALADEPDRLADDPAALESLPRFQYVLHAASERALGIDPPPDAEAAHTELAAALTEARDLTAELHDAVAAEGRAAARGLVYEWRGALFRLRLARMRLGAEPEASEPEPPDVEPTRASAGAALLATALLLAGTAAFVLGAALELWPIWAGGLAVFAGGCAVYRGPTAGSS
;
A
#
# COMPACT_ATOMS: atom_id res chain seq x y z
N MET A 1 -9.46 25.75 14.05
CA MET A 1 -9.04 24.87 12.95
C MET A 1 -9.87 25.28 11.74
N HIS A 2 -9.34 26.13 10.87
CA HIS A 2 -10.01 26.50 9.62
C HIS A 2 -9.63 25.44 8.59
N ALA A 3 -10.60 24.68 8.10
CA ALA A 3 -10.43 23.94 6.86
C ALA A 3 -9.92 24.94 5.80
N GLY A 4 -8.87 24.59 5.06
CA GLY A 4 -8.34 25.45 3.99
C GLY A 4 -9.46 25.96 3.08
N SER A 5 -9.29 27.10 2.42
CA SER A 5 -10.33 27.58 1.50
C SER A 5 -10.52 26.57 0.35
N ILE A 6 -11.72 26.51 -0.25
CA ILE A 6 -11.96 25.61 -1.40
C ILE A 6 -10.95 25.88 -2.53
N GLY A 7 -10.58 27.16 -2.74
CA GLY A 7 -9.56 27.55 -3.72
C GLY A 7 -8.15 27.06 -3.39
N GLU A 8 -7.76 27.03 -2.11
CA GLU A 8 -6.47 26.42 -1.70
C GLU A 8 -6.44 24.92 -1.99
N ARG A 9 -7.54 24.20 -1.71
CA ARG A 9 -7.66 22.78 -2.02
C ARG A 9 -7.60 22.50 -3.52
N GLU A 10 -8.29 23.28 -4.33
CA GLU A 10 -8.25 23.14 -5.80
C GLU A 10 -6.86 23.42 -6.37
N THR A 11 -6.16 24.43 -5.84
CA THR A 11 -4.79 24.76 -6.23
C THR A 11 -3.84 23.62 -5.85
N TYR A 12 -3.93 23.13 -4.61
CA TYR A 12 -3.14 22.00 -4.14
C TYR A 12 -3.36 20.75 -4.99
N ALA A 13 -4.61 20.38 -5.27
CA ALA A 13 -4.95 19.23 -6.10
C ALA A 13 -4.38 19.36 -7.53
N THR A 14 -4.41 20.57 -8.10
CA THR A 14 -3.84 20.86 -9.43
C THR A 14 -2.31 20.70 -9.43
N GLU A 15 -1.62 21.20 -8.41
CA GLU A 15 -0.18 21.08 -8.28
C GLU A 15 0.26 19.60 -8.12
N ILE A 16 -0.48 18.83 -7.32
CA ILE A 16 -0.27 17.39 -7.13
C ILE A 16 -0.56 16.59 -8.40
N ASP A 17 -1.62 16.91 -9.15
CA ASP A 17 -1.89 16.27 -10.44
C ASP A 17 -0.76 16.55 -11.45
N GLY A 18 -0.29 17.81 -11.50
CA GLY A 18 0.86 18.21 -12.29
C GLY A 18 2.12 17.40 -11.95
N LEU A 19 2.39 17.15 -10.66
CA LEU A 19 3.49 16.29 -10.22
C LEU A 19 3.35 14.85 -10.77
N TRP A 20 2.16 14.25 -10.68
CA TRP A 20 1.93 12.88 -11.14
C TRP A 20 1.97 12.73 -12.65
N SER A 21 1.55 13.76 -13.40
CA SER A 21 1.64 13.77 -14.86
C SER A 21 3.09 13.55 -15.35
N VAL A 22 4.07 14.09 -14.61
CA VAL A 22 5.50 13.96 -14.90
C VAL A 22 6.05 12.63 -14.38
N LEU A 23 5.61 12.17 -13.21
CA LEU A 23 6.17 10.99 -12.53
C LEU A 23 5.64 9.64 -13.06
N SER A 24 4.44 9.58 -13.63
CA SER A 24 3.76 8.31 -13.91
C SER A 24 4.57 7.36 -14.79
N LEU A 25 5.16 7.85 -15.89
CA LEU A 25 5.98 7.04 -16.78
C LEU A 25 7.34 6.66 -16.16
N PRO A 26 8.11 7.58 -15.55
CA PRO A 26 9.31 7.26 -14.78
C PRO A 26 9.10 6.16 -13.73
N LEU A 27 8.05 6.27 -12.92
CA LEU A 27 7.76 5.30 -11.86
C LEU A 27 7.42 3.93 -12.43
N ALA A 28 6.59 3.86 -13.48
CA ALA A 28 6.28 2.59 -14.13
C ALA A 28 7.53 1.89 -14.69
N ARG A 29 8.52 2.66 -15.18
CA ARG A 29 9.79 2.11 -15.65
C ARG A 29 10.69 1.66 -14.51
N LEU A 30 10.74 2.40 -13.41
CA LEU A 30 11.46 2.00 -12.21
C LEU A 30 10.88 0.71 -11.61
N ASP A 31 9.56 0.61 -11.52
CA ASP A 31 8.87 -0.61 -11.06
C ASP A 31 9.21 -1.81 -11.95
N ALA A 32 9.19 -1.64 -13.29
CA ALA A 32 9.58 -2.70 -14.22
C ALA A 32 11.04 -3.16 -14.04
N LEU A 33 11.97 -2.21 -13.82
CA LEU A 33 13.37 -2.54 -13.53
C LEU A 33 13.52 -3.24 -12.16
N ALA A 34 12.69 -2.87 -11.19
CA ALA A 34 12.71 -3.46 -9.85
C ALA A 34 12.15 -4.89 -9.82
N ASP A 35 11.25 -5.23 -10.75
CA ASP A 35 10.73 -6.58 -10.93
C ASP A 35 11.68 -7.49 -11.73
N GLU A 36 12.59 -6.92 -12.53
CA GLU A 36 13.61 -7.64 -13.31
C GLU A 36 15.05 -7.22 -12.92
N PRO A 37 15.51 -7.47 -11.68
CA PRO A 37 16.83 -6.99 -11.20
C PRO A 37 18.02 -7.59 -11.95
N ASP A 38 17.90 -8.81 -12.49
CA ASP A 38 18.96 -9.40 -13.29
C ASP A 38 19.16 -8.61 -14.61
N ARG A 39 18.06 -8.10 -15.19
CA ARG A 39 18.12 -7.23 -16.37
C ARG A 39 18.87 -5.95 -16.08
N LEU A 40 18.67 -5.35 -14.90
CA LEU A 40 19.36 -4.11 -14.51
C LEU A 40 20.89 -4.27 -14.51
N ALA A 41 21.39 -5.45 -14.13
CA ALA A 41 22.81 -5.74 -14.10
C ALA A 41 23.38 -6.17 -15.47
N ASP A 42 22.54 -6.73 -16.33
CA ASP A 42 22.95 -7.31 -17.61
C ASP A 42 22.77 -6.37 -18.81
N ASP A 43 21.92 -5.35 -18.67
CA ASP A 43 21.59 -4.36 -19.68
C ASP A 43 22.23 -3.01 -19.32
N PRO A 44 23.35 -2.61 -19.94
CA PRO A 44 23.99 -1.33 -19.68
C PRO A 44 23.06 -0.13 -19.90
N ALA A 45 22.14 -0.22 -20.86
CA ALA A 45 21.18 0.86 -21.12
C ALA A 45 20.15 1.00 -19.99
N ALA A 46 19.81 -0.10 -19.31
CA ALA A 46 18.96 -0.06 -18.13
C ALA A 46 19.67 0.65 -16.97
N LEU A 47 20.94 0.32 -16.72
CA LEU A 47 21.76 0.97 -15.69
C LEU A 47 21.98 2.46 -15.98
N GLU A 48 22.35 2.80 -17.21
CA GLU A 48 22.56 4.19 -17.67
C GLU A 48 21.27 5.05 -17.59
N SER A 49 20.10 4.42 -17.51
CA SER A 49 18.83 5.13 -17.37
C SER A 49 18.53 5.57 -15.92
N LEU A 50 19.15 4.94 -14.91
CA LEU A 50 18.89 5.24 -13.50
C LEU A 50 19.21 6.69 -13.09
N PRO A 51 20.34 7.30 -13.49
CA PRO A 51 20.63 8.69 -13.16
C PRO A 51 19.57 9.68 -13.68
N ARG A 52 19.00 9.40 -14.86
CA ARG A 52 17.89 10.19 -15.40
C ARG A 52 16.65 10.08 -14.52
N PHE A 53 16.32 8.88 -14.04
CA PHE A 53 15.19 8.69 -13.12
C PHE A 53 15.44 9.33 -11.76
N GLN A 54 16.66 9.24 -11.23
CA GLN A 54 17.08 9.94 -10.01
C GLN A 54 16.86 11.46 -10.14
N TYR A 55 17.25 12.05 -11.27
CA TYR A 55 17.01 13.48 -11.52
C TYR A 55 15.52 13.83 -11.53
N VAL A 56 14.68 12.99 -12.16
CA VAL A 56 13.24 13.20 -12.17
C VAL A 56 12.64 13.11 -10.76
N LEU A 57 13.06 12.13 -9.97
CA LEU A 57 12.63 11.98 -8.57
C LEU A 57 13.09 13.16 -7.70
N HIS A 58 14.31 13.66 -7.92
CA HIS A 58 14.83 14.86 -7.26
C HIS A 58 14.01 16.10 -7.62
N ALA A 59 13.76 16.35 -8.90
CA ALA A 59 12.94 17.48 -9.32
C ALA A 59 11.51 17.39 -8.75
N ALA A 60 10.96 16.18 -8.66
CA ALA A 60 9.68 15.93 -8.04
C ALA A 60 9.71 16.17 -6.52
N SER A 61 10.76 15.76 -5.80
CA SER A 61 10.89 16.03 -4.37
C SER A 61 10.98 17.53 -4.08
N GLU A 62 11.78 18.26 -4.87
CA GLU A 62 11.88 19.73 -4.75
C GLU A 62 10.54 20.41 -5.04
N ARG A 63 9.82 19.94 -6.07
CA ARG A 63 8.48 20.46 -6.38
C ARG A 63 7.49 20.17 -5.24
N ALA A 64 7.52 18.96 -4.67
CA ALA A 64 6.66 18.62 -3.54
C ALA A 64 6.94 19.55 -2.35
N LEU A 65 8.21 19.74 -1.97
CA LEU A 65 8.59 20.64 -0.87
C LEU A 65 8.17 22.11 -1.08
N GLY A 66 7.97 22.53 -2.33
CA GLY A 66 7.51 23.87 -2.68
C GLY A 66 5.98 24.05 -2.73
N ILE A 67 5.20 22.99 -2.53
CA ILE A 67 3.73 23.04 -2.48
C ILE A 67 3.31 23.20 -1.02
N ASP A 68 2.48 24.21 -0.74
CA ASP A 68 1.86 24.36 0.58
C ASP A 68 0.59 23.48 0.65
N PRO A 69 0.58 22.40 1.46
CA PRO A 69 -0.61 21.58 1.63
C PRO A 69 -1.66 22.26 2.50
N PRO A 70 -2.96 22.01 2.28
CA PRO A 70 -4.00 22.37 3.24
C PRO A 70 -3.83 21.57 4.55
N PRO A 71 -4.36 22.05 5.69
CA PRO A 71 -4.08 21.47 7.01
C PRO A 71 -4.42 19.97 7.16
N ASP A 72 -5.43 19.50 6.43
CA ASP A 72 -5.87 18.11 6.41
C ASP A 72 -4.98 17.18 5.56
N ALA A 73 -4.13 17.74 4.69
CA ALA A 73 -3.21 17.00 3.82
C ALA A 73 -1.73 17.12 4.24
N GLU A 74 -1.39 17.94 5.24
CA GLU A 74 0.00 18.20 5.69
C GLU A 74 0.79 16.92 5.96
N ALA A 75 0.20 15.96 6.69
CA ALA A 75 0.85 14.69 7.03
C ALA A 75 1.11 13.82 5.79
N ALA A 76 0.08 13.63 4.95
CA ALA A 76 0.20 12.84 3.72
C ALA A 76 1.17 13.48 2.72
N HIS A 77 1.20 14.82 2.66
CA HIS A 77 2.13 15.56 1.83
C HIS A 77 3.58 15.42 2.32
N THR A 78 3.80 15.50 3.63
CA THR A 78 5.11 15.24 4.25
C THR A 78 5.59 13.82 3.97
N GLU A 79 4.70 12.83 4.08
CA GLU A 79 5.00 11.44 3.74
C GLU A 79 5.40 11.28 2.26
N LEU A 80 4.69 11.95 1.34
CA LEU A 80 5.04 11.96 -0.08
C LEU A 80 6.46 12.52 -0.30
N ALA A 81 6.78 13.67 0.27
CA ALA A 81 8.09 14.31 0.11
C ALA A 81 9.23 13.41 0.63
N ALA A 82 9.02 12.74 1.77
CA ALA A 82 9.95 11.77 2.32
C ALA A 82 10.13 10.55 1.40
N ALA A 83 9.02 9.97 0.91
CA ALA A 83 9.05 8.81 0.03
C ALA A 83 9.72 9.11 -1.33
N LEU A 84 9.54 10.31 -1.89
CA LEU A 84 10.24 10.75 -3.10
C LEU A 84 11.76 10.84 -2.87
N THR A 85 12.16 11.41 -1.75
CA THR A 85 13.58 11.52 -1.37
C THR A 85 14.21 10.14 -1.19
N GLU A 86 13.53 9.25 -0.50
CA GLU A 86 14.01 7.89 -0.27
C GLU A 86 14.10 7.08 -1.57
N ALA A 87 13.09 7.16 -2.45
CA ALA A 87 13.13 6.52 -3.76
C ALA A 87 14.28 7.06 -4.62
N ARG A 88 14.57 8.36 -4.56
CA ARG A 88 15.71 8.98 -5.25
C ARG A 88 17.04 8.41 -4.72
N ASP A 89 17.22 8.39 -3.41
CA ASP A 89 18.49 8.01 -2.78
C ASP A 89 18.79 6.53 -3.03
N LEU A 90 17.80 5.65 -2.87
CA LEU A 90 17.96 4.22 -3.18
C LEU A 90 18.14 3.96 -4.69
N THR A 91 17.57 4.79 -5.57
CA THR A 91 17.86 4.69 -7.02
C THR A 91 19.32 5.04 -7.32
N ALA A 92 19.88 6.02 -6.61
CA ALA A 92 21.29 6.41 -6.74
C ALA A 92 22.22 5.33 -6.17
N GLU A 93 21.92 4.84 -4.97
CA GLU A 93 22.69 3.79 -4.31
C GLU A 93 22.71 2.49 -5.13
N LEU A 94 21.55 2.10 -5.69
CA LEU A 94 21.47 0.95 -6.58
C LEU A 94 22.31 1.12 -7.84
N HIS A 95 22.27 2.30 -8.46
CA HIS A 95 23.12 2.60 -9.62
C HIS A 95 24.61 2.44 -9.28
N ASP A 96 25.06 3.06 -8.19
CA ASP A 96 26.46 3.05 -7.79
C ASP A 96 26.94 1.65 -7.40
N ALA A 97 26.12 0.90 -6.67
CA ALA A 97 26.43 -0.47 -6.27
C ALA A 97 26.50 -1.42 -7.47
N VAL A 98 25.56 -1.32 -8.42
CA VAL A 98 25.59 -2.15 -9.64
C VAL A 98 26.75 -1.76 -10.54
N ALA A 99 27.09 -0.47 -10.65
CA ALA A 99 28.25 -0.01 -11.41
C ALA A 99 29.58 -0.50 -10.82
N ALA A 100 29.69 -0.61 -9.50
CA ALA A 100 30.90 -1.05 -8.80
C ALA A 100 31.03 -2.58 -8.69
N GLU A 101 29.94 -3.29 -8.38
CA GLU A 101 29.96 -4.71 -7.97
C GLU A 101 29.12 -5.62 -8.88
N GLY A 102 28.44 -5.05 -9.89
CA GLY A 102 27.64 -5.79 -10.87
C GLY A 102 26.41 -6.46 -10.27
N ARG A 103 26.04 -7.63 -10.83
CA ARG A 103 24.78 -8.34 -10.53
C ARG A 103 24.59 -8.72 -9.05
N ALA A 104 25.68 -8.93 -8.31
CA ALA A 104 25.57 -9.30 -6.89
C ALA A 104 24.99 -8.17 -6.04
N ALA A 105 25.40 -6.92 -6.30
CA ALA A 105 24.90 -5.73 -5.62
C ALA A 105 23.42 -5.47 -5.91
N ALA A 106 22.98 -5.65 -7.16
CA ALA A 106 21.57 -5.51 -7.52
C ALA A 106 20.67 -6.36 -6.61
N ARG A 107 21.04 -7.62 -6.36
CA ARG A 107 20.27 -8.53 -5.50
C ARG A 107 20.25 -8.12 -4.03
N GLY A 108 21.29 -7.45 -3.55
CA GLY A 108 21.37 -6.95 -2.17
C GLY A 108 20.41 -5.79 -1.91
N LEU A 109 20.34 -4.83 -2.84
CA LEU A 109 19.61 -3.58 -2.66
C LEU A 109 18.21 -3.56 -3.30
N VAL A 110 17.89 -4.50 -4.21
CA VAL A 110 16.61 -4.44 -4.93
C VAL A 110 15.41 -4.47 -3.99
N TYR A 111 15.47 -5.18 -2.85
CA TYR A 111 14.34 -5.25 -1.92
C TYR A 111 14.10 -3.93 -1.19
N GLU A 112 15.15 -3.22 -0.81
CA GLU A 112 15.06 -1.91 -0.19
C GLU A 112 14.53 -0.88 -1.18
N TRP A 113 15.06 -0.91 -2.41
CA TRP A 113 14.59 -0.07 -3.50
C TRP A 113 13.10 -0.31 -3.85
N ARG A 114 12.67 -1.57 -3.97
CA ARG A 114 11.26 -1.94 -4.16
C ARG A 114 10.40 -1.44 -3.01
N GLY A 115 10.90 -1.52 -1.78
CA GLY A 115 10.24 -0.99 -0.59
C GLY A 115 10.00 0.51 -0.68
N ALA A 116 10.98 1.29 -1.15
CA ALA A 116 10.84 2.73 -1.32
C ALA A 116 9.85 3.09 -2.45
N LEU A 117 9.90 2.39 -3.59
CA LEU A 117 8.92 2.56 -4.67
C LEU A 117 7.50 2.21 -4.20
N PHE A 118 7.35 1.20 -3.35
CA PHE A 118 6.07 0.87 -2.72
C PHE A 118 5.60 1.96 -1.75
N ARG A 119 6.48 2.48 -0.88
CA ARG A 119 6.15 3.59 0.04
C ARG A 119 5.71 4.83 -0.72
N LEU A 120 6.35 5.15 -1.85
CA LEU A 120 5.93 6.25 -2.72
C LEU A 120 4.52 6.03 -3.30
N ARG A 121 4.21 4.82 -3.76
CA ARG A 121 2.85 4.47 -4.22
C ARG A 121 1.83 4.55 -3.08
N LEU A 122 2.20 4.13 -1.87
CA LEU A 122 1.35 4.24 -0.69
C LEU A 122 1.07 5.69 -0.31
N ALA A 123 2.10 6.53 -0.27
CA ALA A 123 1.96 7.98 -0.02
C ALA A 123 1.04 8.64 -1.06
N ARG A 124 1.18 8.26 -2.34
CA ARG A 124 0.27 8.71 -3.41
C ARG A 124 -1.19 8.32 -3.13
N MET A 125 -1.45 7.07 -2.74
CA MET A 125 -2.82 6.63 -2.46
C MET A 125 -3.42 7.39 -1.27
N ARG A 126 -2.62 7.67 -0.23
CA ARG A 126 -3.06 8.42 0.95
C ARG A 126 -3.41 9.88 0.65
N LEU A 127 -2.77 10.50 -0.33
CA LEU A 127 -3.13 11.84 -0.80
C LEU A 127 -4.49 11.91 -1.50
N GLY A 128 -4.94 10.81 -2.09
CA GLY A 128 -6.25 10.71 -2.74
C GLY A 128 -7.35 10.12 -1.86
N ALA A 129 -7.01 9.63 -0.66
CA ALA A 129 -7.98 9.22 0.32
C ALA A 129 -8.60 10.49 0.93
N GLU A 130 -9.94 10.58 0.97
CA GLU A 130 -10.56 11.55 1.86
C GLU A 130 -10.02 11.31 3.26
N PRO A 131 -9.64 12.36 4.01
CA PRO A 131 -9.23 12.17 5.38
C PRO A 131 -10.41 11.48 6.08
N GLU A 132 -10.23 10.22 6.48
CA GLU A 132 -11.08 9.63 7.51
C GLU A 132 -11.00 10.63 8.65
N ALA A 133 -12.06 11.42 8.82
CA ALA A 133 -12.15 12.43 9.85
C ALA A 133 -11.74 11.70 11.11
N SER A 134 -10.56 12.06 11.67
CA SER A 134 -9.90 11.29 12.73
C SER A 134 -10.98 10.68 13.59
N GLU A 135 -11.20 9.37 13.46
CA GLU A 135 -12.25 8.73 14.23
C GLU A 135 -11.97 9.17 15.66
N PRO A 136 -12.90 9.87 16.32
CA PRO A 136 -12.69 10.28 17.69
C PRO A 136 -12.26 9.02 18.42
N GLU A 137 -11.10 9.08 19.08
CA GLU A 137 -10.53 7.99 19.89
C GLU A 137 -11.70 7.19 20.44
N PRO A 138 -11.91 5.94 19.96
CA PRO A 138 -13.14 5.24 20.21
C PRO A 138 -13.38 5.33 21.71
N PRO A 139 -14.53 5.87 22.17
CA PRO A 139 -14.78 6.02 23.60
C PRO A 139 -14.46 4.68 24.20
N ASP A 140 -13.62 4.60 25.23
CA ASP A 140 -13.08 3.37 25.80
C ASP A 140 -14.19 2.31 25.91
N VAL A 141 -14.43 1.56 24.82
CA VAL A 141 -15.54 0.65 24.72
C VAL A 141 -14.91 -0.55 25.35
N GLU A 142 -15.18 -0.74 26.64
CA GLU A 142 -14.92 -2.01 27.29
C GLU A 142 -15.33 -3.08 26.28
N PRO A 143 -14.37 -3.89 25.76
CA PRO A 143 -14.65 -4.79 24.67
C PRO A 143 -15.82 -5.61 25.13
N THR A 144 -16.98 -5.43 24.48
CA THR A 144 -18.18 -6.21 24.81
C THR A 144 -17.72 -7.63 24.66
N ARG A 145 -17.45 -8.31 25.79
CA ARG A 145 -16.84 -9.63 25.78
C ARG A 145 -17.86 -10.50 25.08
N ALA A 146 -17.65 -10.74 23.79
CA ALA A 146 -18.28 -11.84 23.11
C ALA A 146 -18.04 -13.03 24.04
N SER A 147 -19.12 -13.59 24.59
CA SER A 147 -18.99 -14.65 25.60
C SER A 147 -17.99 -15.68 25.08
N ALA A 148 -17.07 -16.15 25.92
CA ALA A 148 -16.03 -17.08 25.49
C ALA A 148 -16.62 -18.28 24.70
N GLY A 149 -17.87 -18.65 25.00
CA GLY A 149 -18.64 -19.63 24.23
C GLY A 149 -18.96 -19.24 22.78
N ALA A 150 -19.30 -17.98 22.50
CA ALA A 150 -19.55 -17.50 21.13
C ALA A 150 -18.28 -17.49 20.27
N ALA A 151 -17.15 -17.07 20.85
CA ALA A 151 -15.86 -17.09 20.16
C ALA A 151 -15.35 -18.52 19.91
N LEU A 152 -15.52 -19.43 20.88
CA LEU A 152 -15.19 -20.85 20.72
C LEU A 152 -16.08 -21.53 19.66
N LEU A 153 -17.38 -21.22 19.65
CA LEU A 153 -18.31 -21.75 18.66
C LEU A 153 -17.95 -21.26 17.24
N ALA A 154 -17.67 -19.96 17.07
CA ALA A 154 -17.26 -19.41 15.79
C ALA A 154 -15.96 -20.03 15.28
N THR A 155 -14.98 -20.21 16.17
CA THR A 155 -13.70 -20.86 15.85
C THR A 155 -13.89 -22.33 15.46
N ALA A 156 -14.72 -23.07 16.19
CA ALA A 156 -15.03 -24.46 15.87
C ALA A 156 -15.74 -24.60 14.52
N LEU A 157 -16.68 -23.70 14.22
CA LEU A 157 -17.40 -23.68 12.95
C LEU A 157 -16.47 -23.35 11.77
N LEU A 158 -15.55 -22.39 11.93
CA LEU A 158 -14.56 -22.05 10.91
C LEU A 158 -13.61 -23.21 10.63
N LEU A 159 -13.10 -23.88 11.66
CA LEU A 159 -12.22 -25.04 11.52
C LEU A 159 -12.94 -26.22 10.87
N ALA A 160 -14.17 -26.51 11.30
CA ALA A 160 -14.97 -27.59 10.74
C ALA A 160 -15.34 -27.33 9.27
N GLY A 161 -15.74 -26.10 8.92
CA GLY A 161 -16.04 -25.71 7.54
C GLY A 161 -14.82 -25.80 6.63
N THR A 162 -13.66 -25.34 7.09
CA THR A 162 -12.40 -25.41 6.34
C THR A 162 -11.96 -26.86 6.13
N ALA A 163 -12.03 -27.70 7.16
CA ALA A 163 -11.67 -29.12 7.04
C ALA A 163 -12.62 -29.87 6.08
N ALA A 164 -13.93 -29.65 6.18
CA ALA A 164 -14.91 -30.26 5.29
C ALA A 164 -14.75 -29.82 3.83
N PHE A 165 -14.39 -28.55 3.60
CA PHE A 165 -14.06 -28.03 2.27
C PHE A 165 -12.85 -28.76 1.66
N VAL A 166 -11.73 -28.85 2.39
CA VAL A 166 -10.49 -29.46 1.90
C VAL A 166 -10.68 -30.96 1.65
N LEU A 167 -11.35 -31.67 2.57
CA LEU A 167 -11.62 -33.10 2.42
C LEU A 167 -12.61 -33.38 1.27
N GLY A 168 -13.64 -32.54 1.10
CA GLY A 168 -14.61 -32.65 0.02
C GLY A 168 -14.02 -32.37 -1.36
N ALA A 169 -13.14 -31.36 -1.46
CA ALA A 169 -12.41 -31.05 -2.69
C ALA A 169 -11.44 -32.18 -3.09
N ALA A 170 -10.76 -32.81 -2.13
CA ALA A 170 -9.84 -33.92 -2.39
C ALA A 170 -10.54 -35.21 -2.86
N LEU A 171 -11.84 -35.38 -2.56
CA LEU A 171 -12.62 -36.57 -2.90
C LEU A 171 -13.62 -36.35 -4.06
N GLU A 172 -13.58 -35.20 -4.74
CA GLU A 172 -14.47 -34.81 -5.85
C GLU A 172 -15.99 -34.90 -5.54
N LEU A 173 -16.38 -34.92 -4.25
CA LEU A 173 -17.77 -34.96 -3.82
C LEU A 173 -18.35 -33.56 -3.71
N TRP A 174 -18.93 -33.09 -4.81
CA TRP A 174 -19.53 -31.75 -4.93
C TRP A 174 -20.53 -31.34 -3.81
N PRO A 175 -21.34 -32.23 -3.19
CA PRO A 175 -22.26 -31.83 -2.13
C PRO A 175 -21.53 -31.46 -0.82
N ILE A 176 -20.37 -32.08 -0.57
CA ILE A 176 -19.63 -31.96 0.70
C ILE A 176 -18.90 -30.62 0.77
N TRP A 177 -18.26 -30.21 -0.33
CA TRP A 177 -17.65 -28.89 -0.40
C TRP A 177 -18.69 -27.76 -0.31
N ALA A 178 -19.83 -27.86 -1.00
CA ALA A 178 -20.92 -26.86 -0.91
C ALA A 178 -21.46 -26.71 0.53
N GLY A 179 -21.60 -27.82 1.24
CA GLY A 179 -21.97 -27.83 2.67
C GLY A 179 -20.90 -27.14 3.55
N GLY A 180 -19.62 -27.38 3.30
CA GLY A 180 -18.52 -26.70 4.00
C GLY A 180 -18.53 -25.18 3.84
N LEU A 181 -18.86 -24.70 2.63
CA LEU A 181 -18.95 -23.26 2.33
C LEU A 181 -20.12 -22.59 3.08
N ALA A 182 -21.26 -23.27 3.19
CA ALA A 182 -22.42 -22.78 3.95
C ALA A 182 -22.14 -22.68 5.46
N VAL A 183 -21.43 -23.66 6.02
CA VAL A 183 -21.00 -23.66 7.43
C VAL A 183 -20.00 -22.53 7.70
N PHE A 184 -19.04 -22.32 6.80
CA PHE A 184 -18.08 -21.22 6.88
C PHE A 184 -18.77 -19.85 6.85
N ALA A 185 -19.69 -19.64 5.91
CA ALA A 185 -20.47 -18.40 5.81
C ALA A 185 -21.34 -18.15 7.06
N GLY A 186 -21.92 -19.20 7.64
CA GLY A 186 -22.65 -19.13 8.91
C GLY A 186 -21.77 -18.70 10.08
N GLY A 187 -20.53 -19.19 10.16
CA GLY A 187 -19.55 -18.76 11.17
C GLY A 187 -19.22 -17.27 11.07
N CYS A 188 -19.07 -16.74 9.86
CA CYS A 188 -18.86 -15.30 9.64
C CYS A 188 -20.07 -14.45 10.06
N ALA A 189 -21.30 -14.96 9.85
CA ALA A 189 -22.51 -14.27 10.26
C ALA A 189 -22.67 -14.23 11.79
N VAL A 190 -22.32 -15.32 12.49
CA VAL A 190 -22.32 -15.39 13.96
C VAL A 190 -21.25 -14.47 14.56
N TYR A 191 -20.07 -14.41 13.93
CA TYR A 191 -18.99 -13.52 14.38
C TYR A 191 -19.33 -12.04 14.24
N ARG A 192 -20.15 -11.66 13.25
CA ARG A 192 -20.51 -10.25 13.01
C ARG A 192 -21.53 -9.68 13.99
N GLY A 193 -22.26 -10.51 14.74
CA GLY A 193 -23.30 -10.07 15.67
C GLY A 193 -24.47 -9.34 14.97
N PRO A 194 -25.69 -9.38 15.53
CA PRO A 194 -26.79 -8.57 15.02
C PRO A 194 -26.47 -7.09 15.25
N THR A 195 -26.29 -6.31 14.18
CA THR A 195 -26.44 -4.85 14.26
C THR A 195 -27.88 -4.57 14.68
N ALA A 196 -28.08 -4.28 15.96
CA ALA A 196 -29.37 -3.85 16.49
C ALA A 196 -29.73 -2.50 15.85
N GLY A 197 -30.44 -2.56 14.73
CA GLY A 197 -31.26 -1.46 14.25
C GLY A 197 -32.69 -1.66 14.73
N SER A 198 -33.16 -0.84 15.66
CA SER A 198 -34.56 -0.36 15.71
C SER A 198 -34.77 0.63 16.86
N SER A 199 -35.27 1.81 16.46
CA SER A 199 -35.98 2.86 17.20
C SER A 199 -35.19 3.83 18.08
#